data_AF-A0A2R7LFB8-F1
#
_entry.id   AF-A0A2R7LFB8-F1
#
_cell.length_a   1.000
_cell.length_b   1.000
_cell.length_c   1.000
_cell.angle_alpha   90.00
_cell.angle_beta   90.00
_cell.angle_gamma   90.00
#
_symmetry.space_group_name_H-M   'P 1'
#
loop_
_entity.id
_entity.type
_entity.pdbx_description
1 polymer ?
#
loop_
_entity_poly.entity_id
_entity_poly.type
_entity_poly.pdbx_seq_one_letter_code
_entity_poly.pdbx_strand_id
1 'polypeptide(L)'
;MTQTDIPTWCLNLQIKLMAALDAAWAVIESTDDPAAIARARQRAKAAGEMAAMVRKVALASPADRPALTRQVAAGLAATKAITDLKMTVTDATAPVAAQVEPARRALDRLKGGRRGRL
;
A
#
# COMPACT_ATOMS: atom_id res chain seq x y z
N MET A 1 -0.41 10.51 -2.08
CA MET A 1 -1.84 10.28 -1.77
C MET A 1 -1.98 8.86 -1.24
N THR A 2 -2.25 8.68 0.06
CA THR A 2 -2.55 7.37 0.61
C THR A 2 -3.97 7.00 0.20
N GLN A 3 -4.13 5.92 -0.57
CA GLN A 3 -5.42 5.41 -0.97
C GLN A 3 -6.11 4.79 0.25
N THR A 4 -7.09 5.50 0.80
CA THR A 4 -7.95 4.98 1.87
C THR A 4 -8.93 4.01 1.24
N ASP A 5 -8.75 2.72 1.49
CA ASP A 5 -9.68 1.70 0.99
C ASP A 5 -11.04 1.89 1.67
N ILE A 6 -12.08 2.17 0.87
CA ILE A 6 -13.44 2.39 1.38
C ILE A 6 -14.09 1.01 1.51
N PRO A 7 -14.57 0.61 2.71
CA PRO A 7 -15.21 -0.68 2.88
C PRO A 7 -16.38 -0.87 1.89
N THR A 8 -16.49 -2.06 1.27
CA THR A 8 -17.53 -2.37 0.28
C THR A 8 -18.95 -2.13 0.82
N TRP A 9 -19.17 -2.32 2.12
CA TRP A 9 -20.47 -2.05 2.76
C TRP A 9 -20.81 -0.55 2.78
N CYS A 10 -19.83 0.35 2.89
CA CYS A 10 -20.04 1.79 2.78
C CYS A 10 -20.50 2.18 1.37
N LEU A 11 -19.90 1.59 0.34
CA LEU A 11 -20.28 1.81 -1.06
C LEU A 11 -21.71 1.33 -1.32
N ASN A 12 -22.05 0.11 -0.89
CA ASN A 12 -23.40 -0.43 -1.03
C ASN A 12 -24.45 0.43 -0.30
N LEU A 13 -24.10 0.98 0.86
CA LEU A 13 -24.99 1.90 1.57
C LEU A 13 -25.14 3.23 0.82
N GLN A 14 -24.05 3.79 0.31
CA GLN A 14 -24.09 5.03 -0.48
C GLN A 14 -25.05 4.91 -1.68
N ILE A 15 -25.00 3.79 -2.40
CA ILE A 15 -25.92 3.51 -3.52
C ILE A 15 -27.37 3.53 -3.05
N LYS A 16 -27.68 2.88 -1.91
CA LYS A 16 -29.05 2.86 -1.35
C LYS A 16 -29.53 4.25 -0.91
N LEU A 17 -28.65 5.05 -0.31
CA LEU A 17 -28.98 6.40 0.12
C LEU A 17 -29.25 7.32 -1.06
N MET A 18 -28.42 7.23 -2.11
CA MET A 18 -28.66 7.95 -3.37
C MET A 18 -29.99 7.55 -3.99
N ALA A 19 -30.27 6.25 -4.15
CA ALA A 19 -31.55 5.79 -4.67
C ALA A 19 -32.76 6.27 -3.85
N ALA A 20 -32.61 6.40 -2.53
CA ALA A 20 -33.67 6.93 -1.67
C ALA A 20 -33.90 8.45 -1.88
N LEU A 21 -32.84 9.21 -2.15
CA LEU A 21 -32.94 10.62 -2.50
C LEU A 21 -33.57 10.81 -3.87
N ASP A 22 -33.17 10.02 -4.86
CA ASP A 22 -33.75 10.03 -6.20
C ASP A 22 -35.25 9.71 -6.16
N ALA A 23 -35.65 8.69 -5.39
CA ALA A 23 -37.06 8.36 -5.19
C ALA A 23 -37.83 9.48 -4.48
N ALA A 24 -37.22 10.18 -3.51
CA ALA A 24 -37.84 11.32 -2.86
C ALA A 24 -38.01 12.50 -3.83
N TRP A 25 -37.02 12.73 -4.70
CA TRP A 25 -37.08 13.76 -5.73
C TRP A 25 -38.19 13.48 -6.75
N ALA A 26 -38.29 12.23 -7.22
CA ALA A 26 -39.34 11.81 -8.16
C ALA A 26 -40.75 12.05 -7.60
N VAL A 27 -40.98 11.83 -6.30
CA VAL A 27 -42.28 12.10 -5.65
C VAL A 27 -42.60 13.59 -5.62
N ILE A 28 -41.58 14.43 -5.41
CA ILE A 28 -41.74 15.90 -5.37
C ILE A 28 -42.06 16.43 -6.77
N GLU A 29 -41.48 15.86 -7.82
CA GLU A 29 -41.77 16.25 -9.21
C GLU A 29 -43.12 15.73 -9.71
N SER A 30 -43.56 14.55 -9.27
CA SER A 30 -44.74 13.89 -9.82
C SER A 30 -46.06 14.30 -9.16
N THR A 31 -46.03 14.95 -8.00
CA THR A 31 -47.19 15.07 -7.11
C THR A 31 -47.27 16.45 -6.46
N ASP A 32 -48.45 17.08 -6.52
CA ASP A 32 -48.75 18.36 -5.83
C ASP A 32 -49.38 18.17 -4.43
N ASP A 33 -49.57 16.94 -3.96
CA ASP A 33 -50.05 16.67 -2.59
C ASP A 33 -48.99 17.12 -1.56
N PRO A 34 -49.30 18.12 -0.72
CA PRO A 34 -48.37 18.62 0.29
C PRO A 34 -47.98 17.54 1.32
N ALA A 35 -48.86 16.58 1.60
CA ALA A 35 -48.55 15.49 2.53
C ALA A 35 -47.55 14.49 1.93
N ALA A 36 -47.66 14.18 0.64
CA ALA A 36 -46.68 13.36 -0.08
C ALA A 36 -45.30 14.03 -0.14
N ILE A 37 -45.27 15.33 -0.45
CA ILE A 37 -44.03 16.13 -0.45
C ILE A 37 -43.38 16.15 0.94
N ALA A 38 -44.17 16.34 2.00
CA ALA A 38 -43.65 16.32 3.37
C ALA A 38 -43.02 14.97 3.74
N ARG A 39 -43.68 13.86 3.38
CA ARG A 39 -43.15 12.49 3.59
C ARG A 39 -41.86 12.25 2.80
N ALA A 40 -41.79 12.70 1.54
CA ALA A 40 -40.60 12.58 0.70
C ALA A 40 -39.41 13.34 1.30
N ARG A 41 -39.63 14.59 1.76
CA ARG A 41 -38.62 15.38 2.46
C ARG A 41 -38.16 14.74 3.77
N GLN A 42 -39.07 14.17 4.54
CA GLN A 42 -38.73 13.46 5.77
C GLN A 42 -37.86 12.23 5.50
N ARG A 43 -38.13 11.50 4.41
CA ARG A 43 -37.30 10.37 3.97
C ARG A 43 -35.90 10.82 3.55
N ALA A 44 -35.79 11.92 2.81
CA ALA A 44 -34.50 12.51 2.44
C ALA A 44 -33.70 12.96 3.68
N LYS A 45 -34.36 13.55 4.69
CA LYS A 45 -33.74 13.92 5.97
C LYS A 45 -33.20 12.70 6.71
N ALA A 46 -34.01 11.64 6.84
CA ALA A 46 -33.59 10.40 7.48
C ALA A 46 -32.38 9.76 6.77
N ALA A 47 -32.31 9.84 5.43
CA ALA A 47 -31.15 9.39 4.67
C ALA A 47 -29.87 10.17 5.04
N GLY A 48 -29.97 11.49 5.20
CA GLY A 48 -28.86 12.34 5.67
C GLY A 48 -28.39 12.00 7.08
N GLU A 49 -29.32 11.75 8.01
CA GLU A 49 -29.02 11.36 9.40
C GLU A 49 -28.32 9.99 9.46
N MET A 50 -28.80 9.01 8.67
CA MET A 50 -28.15 7.71 8.55
C MET A 50 -26.73 7.83 7.99
N ALA A 51 -26.51 8.66 6.97
CA ALA A 51 -25.18 8.91 6.42
C ALA A 51 -24.21 9.48 7.47
N ALA A 52 -24.69 10.41 8.32
CA ALA A 52 -23.89 10.97 9.40
C ALA A 52 -23.50 9.91 10.46
N MET A 53 -24.41 9.01 10.81
CA MET A 53 -24.10 7.92 11.75
C MET A 53 -23.15 6.90 11.15
N VAL A 54 -23.28 6.57 9.86
CA VAL A 54 -22.38 5.63 9.20
C VAL A 54 -20.95 6.17 9.13
N ARG A 55 -20.75 7.47 8.94
CA ARG A 55 -19.41 8.06 9.05
C ARG A 55 -18.78 7.81 10.41
N LYS A 56 -19.56 7.91 11.50
CA LYS A 56 -19.08 7.58 12.85
C LYS A 56 -18.72 6.11 12.98
N VAL A 57 -19.55 5.21 12.45
CA VAL A 57 -19.27 3.75 12.46
C VAL A 57 -18.03 3.43 11.62
N ALA A 58 -17.88 4.03 10.45
CA ALA A 58 -16.71 3.82 9.59
C ALA A 58 -15.41 4.31 10.26
N LEU A 59 -15.46 5.42 10.99
CA LEU A 59 -14.32 5.91 11.78
C LEU A 59 -14.02 5.05 13.01
N ALA A 60 -15.04 4.46 13.62
CA ALA A 60 -14.89 3.55 14.77
C ALA A 60 -14.48 2.13 14.35
N SER A 61 -14.71 1.77 13.09
CA SER A 61 -14.34 0.46 12.56
C SER A 61 -12.81 0.36 12.52
N PRO A 62 -12.20 -0.68 13.11
CA PRO A 62 -10.78 -0.89 12.99
C PRO A 62 -10.46 -1.07 11.49
N ALA A 63 -9.78 -0.09 10.91
CA ALA A 63 -9.24 -0.21 9.57
C ALA A 63 -8.40 -1.48 9.52
N ASP A 64 -8.67 -2.29 8.51
CA ASP A 64 -8.20 -3.65 8.32
C ASP A 64 -6.73 -3.82 8.79
N ARG A 65 -6.54 -4.42 9.98
CA ARG A 65 -5.22 -4.84 10.51
C ARG A 65 -4.37 -5.71 9.56
N PRO A 66 -4.91 -6.44 8.55
CA PRO A 66 -4.09 -7.20 7.62
C PRO A 66 -3.10 -6.35 6.82
N ALA A 67 -3.41 -5.07 6.54
CA ALA A 67 -2.52 -4.20 5.77
C ALA A 67 -1.22 -3.91 6.52
N LEU A 68 -1.31 -3.62 7.82
CA LEU A 68 -0.15 -3.40 8.69
C LEU A 68 0.65 -4.69 8.88
N THR A 69 -0.02 -5.83 9.12
CA THR A 69 0.68 -7.11 9.28
C THR A 69 1.38 -7.55 7.99
N ARG A 70 0.76 -7.34 6.82
CA ARG A 70 1.36 -7.61 5.51
C ARG A 70 2.54 -6.67 5.22
N GLN A 71 2.44 -5.38 5.56
CA GLN A 71 3.52 -4.42 5.38
C GLN A 71 4.72 -4.73 6.30
N VAL A 72 4.47 -5.12 7.55
CA VAL A 72 5.52 -5.54 8.48
C VAL A 72 6.18 -6.84 8.00
N ALA A 73 5.39 -7.81 7.53
CA ALA A 73 5.93 -9.04 6.94
C ALA A 73 6.78 -8.78 5.69
N ALA A 74 6.34 -7.88 4.81
CA ALA A 74 7.09 -7.47 3.63
C ALA A 74 8.40 -6.74 4.00
N GLY A 75 8.36 -5.85 5.01
CA GLY A 75 9.54 -5.16 5.52
C GLY A 75 10.56 -6.11 6.16
N LEU A 76 10.09 -7.13 6.89
CA LEU A 76 10.95 -8.15 7.48
C LEU A 76 11.62 -9.01 6.40
N ALA A 77 10.87 -9.41 5.36
CA ALA A 77 11.39 -10.17 4.23
C ALA A 77 12.45 -9.37 3.44
N ALA A 78 12.20 -8.07 3.20
CA ALA A 78 13.16 -7.19 2.55
C ALA A 78 14.47 -7.03 3.35
N THR A 79 14.36 -6.89 4.68
CA THR A 79 15.54 -6.78 5.57
C THR A 79 16.36 -8.07 5.56
N LYS A 80 15.71 -9.23 5.54
CA LYS A 80 16.38 -10.53 5.41
C LYS A 80 17.11 -10.65 4.07
N ALA A 81 16.46 -10.28 2.96
CA ALA A 81 17.07 -10.34 1.63
C ALA A 81 18.31 -9.43 1.51
N ILE A 82 18.29 -8.23 2.09
CA ILE A 82 19.45 -7.33 2.12
C ILE A 82 20.60 -7.94 2.94
N THR A 83 20.27 -8.60 4.04
CA THR A 83 21.27 -9.27 4.89
C THR A 83 21.90 -10.46 4.18
N ASP A 84 21.10 -11.30 3.54
CA ASP A 84 21.57 -12.45 2.75
C ASP A 84 22.44 -11.96 1.58
N LEU A 85 22.03 -10.89 0.87
CA LEU A 85 22.84 -10.29 -0.18
C LEU A 85 24.18 -9.76 0.35
N LYS A 86 24.18 -9.07 1.49
CA LYS A 86 25.42 -8.57 2.12
C LYS A 86 26.38 -9.71 2.45
N MET A 87 25.88 -10.84 2.95
CA MET A 87 26.70 -12.02 3.23
C MET A 87 27.28 -12.63 1.95
N THR A 88 26.49 -12.74 0.88
CA THR A 88 26.99 -13.25 -0.41
C THR A 88 28.04 -12.33 -1.05
N VAL A 89 27.91 -11.01 -0.91
CA VAL A 89 28.90 -10.05 -1.42
C VAL A 89 30.19 -10.12 -0.61
N THR A 90 30.12 -10.27 0.72
CA THR A 90 31.32 -10.46 1.54
C THR A 90 32.04 -11.77 1.20
N ASP A 91 31.29 -12.83 0.91
CA ASP A 91 31.87 -14.13 0.52
C ASP A 91 32.51 -14.06 -0.88
N ALA A 92 31.93 -13.29 -1.80
CA ALA A 92 32.48 -13.03 -3.14
C ALA A 92 33.75 -12.16 -3.13
N THR A 93 33.98 -11.34 -2.10
CA THR A 93 35.22 -10.53 -1.99
C THR A 93 36.43 -11.32 -1.49
N ALA A 94 36.22 -12.42 -0.76
CA ALA A 94 37.30 -13.29 -0.28
C ALA A 94 38.13 -13.96 -1.41
N PRO A 95 37.54 -14.53 -2.48
CA PRO A 95 38.31 -15.14 -3.57
C PRO A 95 39.02 -14.10 -4.44
N VAL A 96 38.49 -12.87 -4.56
CA VAL A 96 39.16 -11.80 -5.32
C VAL A 96 40.43 -11.33 -4.60
N ALA A 97 40.38 -11.17 -3.27
CA ALA A 97 41.57 -10.85 -2.47
C ALA A 97 42.66 -11.93 -2.54
N ALA A 98 42.27 -13.22 -2.60
CA ALA A 98 43.19 -14.33 -2.72
C ALA A 98 43.92 -14.41 -4.08
N GLN A 99 43.34 -13.86 -5.15
CA GLN A 99 43.96 -13.85 -6.50
C GLN A 99 44.90 -12.66 -6.74
N VAL A 100 44.80 -11.60 -5.94
CA VAL A 100 45.64 -10.39 -6.08
C VAL A 100 47.10 -10.65 -5.66
N GLU A 101 47.33 -11.50 -4.66
CA GLU A 101 48.68 -11.79 -4.15
C GLU A 101 49.54 -12.66 -5.09
N PRO A 102 49.02 -13.74 -5.71
CA PRO A 102 49.73 -14.47 -6.76
C PRO A 102 50.08 -13.60 -7.97
N ALA A 103 49.16 -12.73 -8.39
CA ALA A 103 49.35 -11.83 -9.54
C ALA A 103 50.46 -10.80 -9.30
N ARG A 104 50.57 -10.26 -8.08
CA ARG A 104 51.66 -9.35 -7.67
C ARG A 104 53.02 -10.03 -7.71
N ARG A 105 53.13 -11.24 -7.15
CA ARG A 105 54.39 -12.02 -7.17
C ARG A 105 54.81 -12.42 -8.59
N ALA A 106 53.86 -12.68 -9.48
CA ALA A 106 54.14 -12.95 -10.89
C ALA A 106 54.71 -11.71 -11.61
N LEU A 107 54.19 -10.52 -11.29
CA LEU A 107 54.65 -9.26 -11.88
C LEU A 107 56.07 -8.88 -11.44
N ASP A 108 56.43 -9.15 -10.17
CA ASP A 108 57.78 -8.89 -9.65
C ASP A 108 58.84 -9.80 -10.29
N ARG A 109 58.49 -11.05 -10.59
CA ARG A 109 59.38 -11.98 -11.32
C ARG A 109 59.65 -11.52 -12.76
N LEU A 110 58.66 -10.89 -13.39
CA LEU A 110 58.79 -10.29 -14.71
C LEU A 110 59.66 -9.02 -14.71
N LYS A 111 59.66 -8.25 -13.61
CA LYS A 111 60.50 -7.05 -13.46
C LYS A 111 61.95 -7.34 -13.07
N GLY A 112 62.22 -8.45 -12.37
CA GLY A 112 63.57 -8.79 -11.88
C GLY A 112 64.53 -9.49 -12.87
N GLY A 113 64.09 -9.78 -14.10
CA GLY A 113 64.78 -10.75 -14.97
C GLY A 113 65.76 -10.21 -16.02
N ARG A 114 66.38 -9.02 -15.88
CA ARG A 114 67.29 -8.51 -16.93
C ARG A 114 68.50 -7.70 -16.44
N ARG A 115 69.38 -8.30 -15.63
CA ARG A 115 70.83 -7.97 -15.61
C ARG A 115 71.65 -9.23 -15.29
N GLY A 116 71.84 -10.03 -16.33
CA GLY A 116 72.68 -11.23 -16.30
C GLY A 116 72.96 -11.67 -17.72
N ARG A 117 73.67 -10.85 -18.49
CA ARG A 117 74.46 -11.29 -19.65
C ARG A 117 75.34 -10.15 -20.18
N LEU A 118 76.59 -10.54 -20.44
CA LEU A 118 77.76 -9.78 -20.91
C LEU A 118 78.55 -9.13 -19.77
#